data_AF-A0A3N6AY97-F1
#
_entry.id   AF-A0A3N6AY97-F1
#
_cell.length_a   1.000
_cell.length_b   1.000
_cell.length_c   1.000
_cell.angle_alpha   90.00
_cell.angle_beta   90.00
_cell.angle_gamma   90.00
#
_symmetry.space_group_name_H-M   'P 1'
#
loop_
_entity.id
_entity.type
_entity.pdbx_description
1 polymer ?
#
loop_
_entity_poly.entity_id
_entity_poly.type
_entity_poly.pdbx_seq_one_letter_code
_entity_poly.pdbx_strand_id
1 'polypeptide(L)' 'MDWIEISVDGRCWRGAAAAVDLAIPLDFQGPQPQFFADAPASSVPLEAGSFSGEVRRGASCNCSLHTFAPHCHGT' A
#
# COMPACT_ATOMS: atom_id res chain seq x y z
N MET A 1 -13.63 -8.12 22.42
CA MET A 1 -13.86 -7.32 21.19
C MET A 1 -14.85 -6.26 21.58
N ASP A 2 -14.39 -5.02 21.70
CA ASP A 2 -15.23 -3.92 22.16
C ASP A 2 -16.00 -3.33 20.97
N TRP A 3 -17.18 -2.79 21.24
CA TRP A 3 -18.09 -2.29 20.22
C TRP A 3 -18.53 -0.86 20.55
N ILE A 4 -18.77 -0.08 19.50
CA ILE A 4 -19.37 1.25 19.61
C ILE A 4 -20.76 1.14 18.98
N GLU A 5 -21.75 1.73 19.64
CA GLU A 5 -23.09 1.88 19.12
C GLU A 5 -23.36 3.34 18.82
N ILE A 6 -23.91 3.62 17.63
CA ILE A 6 -24.26 4.97 17.18
C ILE A 6 -25.69 4.94 16.67
N SER A 7 -26.52 5.88 17.12
CA SER A 7 -27.87 6.07 16.61
C SER A 7 -27.95 7.31 15.72
N VAL A 8 -28.38 7.15 14.46
CA VAL A 8 -28.59 8.23 13.49
C VAL A 8 -29.96 8.04 12.86
N ASP A 9 -30.79 9.09 12.85
CA ASP A 9 -32.14 9.10 12.26
C ASP A 9 -33.02 7.91 12.67
N GLY A 10 -32.99 7.55 13.95
CA GLY A 10 -33.78 6.45 14.51
C GLY A 10 -33.25 5.04 14.18
N ARG A 11 -32.09 4.93 13.53
CA ARG A 11 -31.41 3.65 13.27
C ARG A 11 -30.19 3.50 14.17
N CYS A 12 -30.04 2.32 14.78
CA CYS A 12 -28.87 1.96 15.58
C CYS A 12 -27.87 1.16 14.74
N TRP A 13 -26.61 1.57 14.78
CA TRP A 13 -25.47 0.95 14.11
C TRP A 13 -24.49 0.47 15.15
N ARG A 14 -23.86 -0.69 14.90
CA ARG A 14 -22.81 -1.24 15.76
C ARG A 14 -21.55 -1.48 14.94
N GLY A 15 -20.44 -0.93 15.42
CA GLY A 15 -19.11 -1.05 14.80
C GLY A 15 -18.06 -1.51 15.80
N ALA A 16 -16.97 -2.09 15.31
CA ALA A 16 -15.83 -2.43 16.16
C ALA A 16 -15.26 -1.14 16.78
N ALA A 17 -14.91 -1.20 18.08
CA ALA A 17 -14.31 -0.06 18.76
C ALA A 17 -12.84 0.19 18.39
N ALA A 18 -12.18 -0.86 17.90
CA ALA A 18 -10.82 -0.75 17.38
C ALA A 18 -10.83 -0.21 15.95
N ALA A 19 -9.81 0.58 15.62
CA ALA A 19 -9.53 0.93 14.23
C ALA A 19 -9.20 -0.34 13.42
N VAL A 20 -9.73 -0.43 12.21
CA VAL A 20 -9.49 -1.52 11.27
C VAL A 20 -8.85 -0.92 10.02
N ASP A 21 -7.74 -1.49 9.58
CA ASP A 21 -7.14 -1.15 8.30
C ASP A 21 -7.95 -1.80 7.16
N LEU A 22 -8.39 -0.97 6.22
CA LEU A 22 -9.15 -1.40 5.04
C LEU A 22 -8.37 -1.16 3.75
N ALA A 23 -7.13 -0.67 3.83
CA ALA A 23 -6.31 -0.38 2.66
C ALA A 23 -5.99 -1.66 1.89
N ILE A 24 -6.04 -1.59 0.56
CA ILE A 24 -5.50 -2.68 -0.27
C ILE A 24 -3.97 -2.51 -0.32
N PRO A 25 -3.18 -3.52 0.10
CA PRO A 25 -1.73 -3.42 0.06
C PRO A 25 -1.20 -3.27 -1.37
N LEU A 26 -0.21 -2.40 -1.55
CA LEU A 26 0.58 -2.33 -2.78
C LEU A 26 1.66 -3.43 -2.75
N ASP A 27 1.39 -4.54 -3.43
CA ASP A 27 2.38 -5.59 -3.65
C ASP A 27 3.12 -5.37 -4.97
N PHE A 28 4.30 -4.74 -4.88
CA PHE A 28 5.15 -4.49 -6.04
C PHE A 28 5.79 -5.75 -6.64
N GLN A 29 5.66 -6.93 -6.01
CA GLN A 29 6.23 -8.20 -6.49
C GLN A 29 5.14 -9.21 -6.90
N GLY A 30 3.87 -8.87 -6.72
CA GLY A 30 2.74 -9.76 -6.94
C GLY A 30 1.61 -9.10 -7.74
N PRO A 31 0.47 -9.82 -7.86
CA PRO A 31 -0.75 -9.26 -8.43
C PRO A 31 -1.25 -8.08 -7.59
N GLN A 32 -1.67 -7.01 -8.26
CA GLN A 32 -2.13 -5.78 -7.63
C GLN A 32 -3.27 -5.15 -8.43
N PRO A 33 -4.18 -4.40 -7.79
CA PRO A 33 -5.19 -3.64 -8.51
C PRO A 33 -4.53 -2.62 -9.45
N GLN A 34 -5.01 -2.54 -10.68
CA GLN A 34 -4.73 -1.43 -11.58
C GLN A 34 -6.03 -0.96 -12.21
N PHE A 35 -6.30 0.34 -12.18
CA PHE A 35 -7.46 0.95 -12.82
C PHE A 35 -7.05 2.23 -13.51
N PHE A 36 -7.37 2.37 -14.80
CA PHE A 36 -6.91 3.49 -15.65
C PHE A 36 -5.39 3.67 -15.72
N ALA A 37 -4.62 2.64 -15.41
CA ALA A 37 -3.17 2.57 -15.64
C ALA A 37 -2.85 1.55 -16.74
N ASP A 38 -1.78 1.82 -17.50
CA ASP A 38 -1.26 1.00 -18.58
C ASP A 38 -0.25 -0.06 -18.08
N ALA A 39 0.32 0.14 -16.89
CA ALA A 39 1.25 -0.78 -16.24
C ALA A 39 0.96 -0.86 -14.72
N PRO A 40 1.33 -1.97 -14.05
CA PRO A 40 1.24 -2.10 -12.60
C PRO A 40 2.23 -1.17 -11.88
N ALA A 41 1.99 -0.87 -10.60
CA ALA A 41 2.96 -0.15 -9.80
C ALA A 41 4.26 -0.96 -9.67
N SER A 42 5.40 -0.26 -9.71
CA SER A 42 6.71 -0.91 -9.76
C SER A 42 7.61 -0.46 -8.61
N SER A 43 8.46 -1.37 -8.17
CA SER A 43 9.57 -1.12 -7.26
C SER A 43 10.85 -1.68 -7.87
N VAL A 44 11.85 -0.82 -8.04
CA VAL A 44 13.20 -1.21 -8.48
C VAL A 44 14.23 -0.73 -7.47
N PRO A 45 15.42 -1.34 -7.38
CA PRO A 45 16.50 -0.78 -6.57
C PRO A 45 16.79 0.67 -6.98
N LEU A 46 17.05 1.53 -6.00
CA LEU A 46 17.54 2.88 -6.26
C LEU A 46 18.95 2.79 -6.85
N GLU A 47 19.15 3.38 -8.03
CA GLU A 47 20.46 3.46 -8.68
C GLU A 47 20.95 4.92 -8.66
N ALA A 48 22.15 5.14 -8.13
CA ALA A 48 22.76 6.48 -8.01
C ALA A 48 24.28 6.41 -8.24
N GLY A 49 24.71 6.65 -9.48
CA GLY A 49 26.13 6.52 -9.85
C GLY A 49 26.59 5.06 -9.71
N SER A 50 27.58 4.81 -8.84
CA SER A 50 28.04 3.44 -8.53
C SER A 50 27.27 2.76 -7.41
N PHE A 51 26.30 3.45 -6.79
CA PHE A 51 25.46 2.89 -5.74
C PHE A 51 24.23 2.21 -6.32
N SER A 52 23.94 1.00 -5.84
CA SER A 52 22.66 0.30 -6.01
C SER A 52 22.07 0.05 -4.64
N GLY A 53 20.76 0.27 -4.48
CA GLY A 53 20.01 0.02 -3.24
C GLY A 53 19.63 -1.44 -3.04
N GLU A 54 20.40 -2.40 -3.55
CA GLU A 54 20.10 -3.83 -3.45
C GLU A 54 21.16 -4.56 -2.63
N VAL A 55 20.81 -5.08 -1.45
CA VAL A 55 21.76 -5.79 -0.56
C VAL A 55 22.39 -6.98 -1.27
N ARG A 56 21.62 -7.65 -2.13
CA ARG A 56 22.08 -8.79 -2.96
C ARG A 56 23.25 -8.41 -3.88
N ARG A 57 23.41 -7.12 -4.18
CA ARG A 57 24.47 -6.53 -5.01
C ARG A 57 25.55 -5.83 -4.18
N GLY A 58 25.54 -5.98 -2.85
CA GLY A 58 26.55 -5.42 -1.95
C GLY A 58 26.16 -4.10 -1.29
N ALA A 59 24.91 -3.65 -1.40
CA ALA A 59 24.43 -2.49 -0.66
C ALA A 59 24.36 -2.75 0.86
N SER A 60 24.49 -1.71 1.67
CA SER A 60 24.31 -1.80 3.13
C SER A 60 22.85 -1.93 3.57
N CYS A 61 21.91 -1.56 2.70
CA CYS A 61 20.47 -1.68 2.93
C CYS A 61 19.72 -1.81 1.61
N ASN A 62 18.47 -2.28 1.70
CA ASN A 62 17.57 -2.23 0.55
C ASN A 62 16.95 -0.84 0.47
N CYS A 63 17.08 -0.20 -0.67
CA CYS A 63 16.50 1.11 -0.98
C CYS A 63 15.88 1.02 -2.37
N SER A 64 14.59 1.33 -2.46
CA SER A 64 13.81 1.17 -3.68
C SER A 64 13.31 2.52 -4.21
N LEU A 65 13.26 2.64 -5.54
CA LEU A 65 12.47 3.65 -6.22
C LEU A 65 11.10 3.06 -6.55
N HIS A 66 10.05 3.70 -6.03
CA HIS A 66 8.66 3.33 -6.28
C HIS A 66 8.02 4.23 -7.33
N THR A 67 7.32 3.64 -8.29
CA THR A 67 6.51 4.37 -9.28
C THR A 67 5.08 3.85 -9.21
N PHE A 68 4.12 4.75 -8.95
CA PHE A 68 2.71 4.43 -8.87
C PHE A 68 1.86 5.69 -9.10
N ALA A 69 0.65 5.49 -9.62
CA ALA A 69 -0.39 6.51 -9.64
C ALA A 69 -1.35 6.31 -8.45
N PRO A 70 -1.49 7.29 -7.52
CA PRO A 70 -2.21 7.13 -6.25
C PRO A 70 -3.67 6.67 -6.38
N HIS A 71 -4.36 7.09 -7.45
CA HIS A 71 -5.76 6.73 -7.69
C HIS A 71 -5.94 5.52 -8.61
N CYS A 72 -4.85 4.95 -9.12
CA CYS A 72 -4.90 3.86 -10.09
C CYS A 72 -4.40 2.52 -9.51
N HIS A 73 -3.61 2.54 -8.43
CA HIS A 73 -3.04 1.35 -7.82
C HIS A 73 -3.38 1.31 -6.32
N GLY A 74 -4.41 0.54 -5.96
CA GLY A 74 -4.87 0.38 -4.57
C GLY A 74 -6.14 1.18 -4.23
N THR A 75 -6.27 1.53 -2.95
CA THR A 75 -7.40 2.27 -2.35
C THR A 75 -7.03 3.68 -1.95
#